data_AF-A0A380DZS9-F1
#
_entry.id   AF-A0A380DZS9-F1
#
_cell.length_a   1.000
_cell.length_b   1.000
_cell.length_c   1.000
_cell.angle_alpha   90.00
_cell.angle_beta   90.00
_cell.angle_gamma   90.00
#
_symmetry.space_group_name_H-M   'P 1'
#
loop_
_entity.id
_entity.type
_entity.pdbx_description
1 polymer ?
#
loop_
_entity_poly.entity_id
_entity_poly.type
_entity_poly.pdbx_seq_one_letter_code
_entity_poly.pdbx_strand_id
1 'polypeptide(L)'
;MEEIKNEYYTLMSEQSDVNNDIRFLKHTIEENEAKKSRLDSRLVEVFEQLKDIQGQIKTTKKEYQQTNKELSAVDKEIKNIEKDLTDTKKAQNEYEEKLYQAYRYTEKMKTRIDSLATQEEEYTYFFNGVKHILKAKNKELKGIHGAVAEIIDVPSKLTQAIETALGASLQHVIVDSEKDGRQAIQFLKERNLGRATFLPLNVIQSRVVATDIKSIAKEANGFISIASEAVKVAPEYQNIIGNLLGNTIIVDHLKHANELARAIKYRTRIVTLEGIL
;
A
#
# COMPACT_ATOMS: atom_id res chain seq x y z
N MET A 1 38.11 -93.59 -104.80
CA MET A 1 39.33 -92.97 -104.21
C MET A 1 39.19 -91.45 -104.15
N GLU A 2 38.64 -90.81 -105.18
CA GLU A 2 38.49 -89.34 -105.25
C GLU A 2 37.28 -88.79 -104.47
N GLU A 3 36.13 -89.47 -104.48
CA GLU A 3 34.93 -89.09 -103.71
C GLU A 3 35.14 -89.14 -102.20
N ILE A 4 35.72 -90.22 -101.67
CA ILE A 4 36.04 -90.37 -100.23
C ILE A 4 37.00 -89.26 -99.75
N LYS A 5 37.86 -88.77 -100.65
CA LYS A 5 38.80 -87.69 -100.34
C LYS A 5 38.08 -86.34 -100.25
N ASN A 6 37.16 -86.06 -101.18
CA ASN A 6 36.31 -84.87 -101.12
C ASN A 6 35.40 -84.88 -99.89
N GLU A 7 34.79 -86.02 -99.56
CA GLU A 7 33.93 -86.19 -98.39
C GLU A 7 34.71 -85.99 -97.08
N TYR A 8 35.96 -86.49 -97.03
CA TYR A 8 36.90 -86.23 -95.92
C TYR A 8 37.28 -84.75 -95.81
N TYR A 9 37.51 -84.04 -96.92
CA TYR A 9 37.80 -82.60 -96.90
C TYR A 9 36.58 -81.76 -96.46
N THR A 10 35.35 -82.13 -96.87
CA THR A 10 34.13 -81.48 -96.37
C THR A 10 33.89 -81.77 -94.89
N LEU A 11 34.04 -83.01 -94.43
CA LEU A 11 33.90 -83.35 -93.01
C LEU A 11 34.95 -82.62 -92.15
N MET A 12 36.18 -82.47 -92.67
CA MET A 12 37.24 -81.77 -91.97
C MET A 12 37.03 -80.25 -91.94
N SER A 13 36.40 -79.69 -92.99
CA SER A 13 35.94 -78.29 -92.99
C SER A 13 34.80 -78.09 -91.98
N GLU A 14 33.78 -78.95 -92.00
CA GLU A 14 32.67 -78.89 -91.04
C GLU A 14 33.15 -79.08 -89.59
N GLN A 15 34.11 -80.00 -89.36
CA GLN A 15 34.73 -80.19 -88.05
C GLN A 15 35.53 -78.95 -87.62
N SER A 16 36.18 -78.26 -88.55
CA SER A 16 36.87 -77.00 -88.28
C SER A 16 35.88 -75.88 -87.94
N ASP A 17 34.76 -75.79 -88.65
CA ASP A 17 33.71 -74.79 -88.42
C ASP A 17 33.02 -75.02 -87.07
N VAL A 18 32.64 -76.27 -86.76
CA VAL A 18 32.08 -76.64 -85.45
C VAL A 18 33.09 -76.40 -84.33
N ASN A 19 34.39 -76.67 -84.53
CA ASN A 19 35.41 -76.36 -83.53
C ASN A 19 35.60 -74.85 -83.33
N ASN A 20 35.49 -74.06 -84.39
CA ASN A 20 35.53 -72.59 -84.30
C ASN A 20 34.30 -72.06 -83.55
N ASP A 21 33.11 -72.58 -83.83
CA ASP A 21 31.87 -72.24 -83.12
C ASP A 21 31.93 -72.64 -81.64
N ILE A 22 32.43 -73.83 -81.31
CA ILE A 22 32.66 -74.25 -79.92
C ILE A 22 33.64 -73.30 -79.23
N ARG A 23 34.69 -72.85 -79.92
CA ARG A 23 35.68 -71.92 -79.36
C ARG A 23 35.08 -70.53 -79.13
N PHE A 24 34.27 -70.05 -80.06
CA PHE A 24 33.53 -68.78 -79.94
C PHE A 24 32.50 -68.82 -78.81
N LEU A 25 31.71 -69.90 -78.72
CA LEU A 25 30.71 -70.09 -77.67
C LEU A 25 31.37 -70.23 -76.29
N LYS A 26 32.49 -70.97 -76.18
CA LYS A 26 33.26 -71.04 -74.93
C LYS A 26 33.75 -69.66 -74.48
N HIS A 27 34.32 -68.88 -75.40
CA HIS A 27 34.77 -67.53 -75.09
C HIS A 27 33.60 -66.62 -74.65
N THR A 28 32.46 -66.74 -75.32
CA THR A 28 31.23 -66.00 -74.99
C THR A 28 30.68 -66.39 -73.61
N ILE A 29 30.75 -67.68 -73.24
CA ILE A 29 30.37 -68.17 -71.91
C ILE A 29 31.30 -67.58 -70.86
N GLU A 30 32.62 -67.65 -71.06
CA GLU A 30 33.61 -67.07 -70.13
C GLU A 30 33.41 -65.56 -69.94
N GLU A 31 33.16 -64.82 -71.02
CA GLU A 31 32.85 -63.39 -70.93
C GLU A 31 31.56 -63.11 -70.14
N ASN A 32 30.51 -63.91 -70.35
CA ASN A 32 29.25 -63.74 -69.66
C ASN A 32 29.34 -64.14 -68.18
N GLU A 33 30.11 -65.18 -67.84
CA GLU A 33 30.40 -65.54 -66.45
C GLU A 33 31.19 -64.44 -65.74
N ALA A 34 32.18 -63.85 -66.41
CA ALA A 34 32.92 -62.70 -65.88
C ALA A 34 32.02 -61.47 -65.70
N LYS A 35 31.12 -61.18 -66.65
CA LYS A 35 30.12 -60.11 -66.53
C LYS A 35 29.15 -60.36 -65.38
N LYS A 36 28.65 -61.59 -65.22
CA LYS A 36 27.75 -61.98 -64.14
C LYS A 36 28.42 -61.81 -62.77
N SER A 37 29.64 -62.30 -62.59
CA SER A 37 30.41 -62.14 -61.35
C SER A 37 30.63 -60.67 -60.97
N ARG A 38 30.94 -59.81 -61.96
CA ARG A 38 31.05 -58.35 -61.75
C ARG A 38 29.71 -57.72 -61.34
N LEU A 39 28.61 -58.12 -61.97
CA LEU A 39 27.27 -57.64 -61.63
C LEU A 39 26.87 -58.08 -60.22
N ASP A 40 27.11 -59.34 -59.86
CA ASP A 40 26.81 -59.87 -58.52
C ASP A 40 27.60 -59.11 -57.45
N SER A 41 28.90 -58.85 -57.68
CA SER A 41 29.73 -58.06 -56.77
C SER A 41 29.20 -56.64 -56.59
N ARG A 42 28.79 -55.99 -57.69
CA ARG A 42 28.21 -54.64 -57.66
C ARG A 42 26.84 -54.61 -56.99
N LEU A 43 26.06 -55.68 -57.12
CA LEU A 43 24.75 -55.81 -56.47
C LEU A 43 24.92 -55.89 -54.95
N VAL A 44 25.91 -56.64 -54.46
CA VAL A 44 26.27 -56.69 -53.03
C VAL A 44 26.69 -55.30 -52.53
N GLU A 45 27.59 -54.61 -53.23
CA GLU A 45 28.06 -53.28 -52.85
C GLU A 45 26.92 -52.26 -52.78
N VAL A 46 26.04 -52.23 -53.79
CA VAL A 46 24.86 -51.36 -53.80
C VAL A 46 23.89 -51.71 -52.66
N PHE A 47 23.75 -53.00 -52.33
CA PHE A 47 22.88 -53.42 -51.22
C PHE A 47 23.40 -52.97 -49.86
N GLU A 48 24.72 -53.04 -49.65
CA GLU A 48 25.37 -52.52 -48.43
C GLU A 48 25.23 -51.00 -48.33
N GLN A 49 25.44 -50.27 -49.42
CA GLN A 49 25.24 -48.81 -49.47
C GLN A 49 23.78 -48.45 -49.15
N LEU A 50 22.82 -49.18 -49.71
CA LEU A 50 21.39 -48.94 -49.47
C LEU A 50 21.04 -49.16 -48.00
N LYS A 51 21.58 -50.22 -47.39
CA LYS A 51 21.41 -50.52 -45.96
C LYS A 51 22.01 -49.43 -45.08
N ASP A 52 23.20 -48.93 -45.41
CA ASP A 52 23.85 -47.85 -44.66
C ASP A 52 23.04 -46.55 -44.74
N ILE A 53 22.63 -46.14 -45.95
CA ILE A 53 21.79 -44.95 -46.18
C ILE A 53 20.47 -45.07 -45.43
N GLN A 54 19.81 -46.24 -45.43
CA GLN A 54 18.60 -46.46 -44.65
C GLN A 54 18.85 -46.32 -43.14
N GLY A 55 20.00 -46.78 -42.65
CA GLY A 55 20.44 -46.57 -41.28
C GLY A 55 20.59 -45.09 -40.94
N GLN A 56 21.30 -44.34 -41.79
CA GLN A 56 21.50 -42.90 -41.64
C GLN A 56 20.17 -42.13 -41.63
N ILE A 57 19.27 -42.41 -42.58
CA ILE A 57 17.92 -41.79 -42.63
C ILE A 57 17.16 -42.02 -41.33
N LYS A 58 17.23 -43.23 -40.76
CA LYS A 58 16.54 -43.57 -39.51
C LYS A 58 17.11 -42.79 -38.32
N THR A 59 18.42 -42.64 -38.26
CA THR A 59 19.11 -41.88 -37.21
C THR A 59 18.81 -40.40 -37.31
N THR A 60 19.00 -39.79 -38.48
CA THR A 60 18.68 -38.37 -38.73
C THR A 60 17.21 -38.05 -38.47
N LYS A 61 16.29 -38.96 -38.81
CA LYS A 61 14.86 -38.78 -38.50
C LYS A 61 14.58 -38.76 -37.00
N LYS A 62 15.27 -39.59 -36.21
CA LYS A 62 15.15 -39.57 -34.75
C LYS A 62 15.70 -38.29 -34.15
N GLU A 63 16.87 -37.85 -34.62
CA GLU A 63 17.51 -36.60 -34.18
C GLU A 63 16.60 -35.40 -34.49
N TYR A 64 16.09 -35.31 -35.73
CA TYR A 64 15.13 -34.27 -36.11
C TYR A 64 13.90 -34.24 -35.21
N GLN A 65 13.31 -35.41 -34.90
CA GLN A 65 12.16 -35.49 -34.00
C GLN A 65 12.48 -35.05 -32.57
N GLN A 66 13.68 -35.36 -32.08
CA GLN A 66 14.14 -34.96 -30.77
C GLN A 66 14.37 -33.43 -30.70
N THR A 67 15.12 -32.87 -31.65
CA THR A 67 15.37 -31.43 -31.73
C THR A 67 14.06 -30.65 -31.89
N ASN A 68 13.09 -31.16 -32.65
CA ASN A 68 11.81 -30.48 -32.82
C ASN A 68 10.95 -30.48 -31.54
N LYS A 69 11.07 -31.52 -30.70
CA LYS A 69 10.44 -31.54 -29.38
C LYS A 69 11.09 -30.54 -28.43
N GLU A 70 12.41 -30.47 -28.43
CA GLU A 70 13.18 -29.52 -27.63
C GLU A 70 12.84 -28.08 -28.02
N LEU A 71 12.80 -27.79 -29.33
CA LEU A 71 12.39 -26.48 -29.85
C LEU A 71 10.98 -26.10 -29.37
N SER A 72 10.03 -27.02 -29.47
CA SER A 72 8.65 -26.78 -29.00
C SER A 72 8.56 -26.56 -27.48
N ALA A 73 9.45 -27.19 -26.69
CA ALA A 73 9.52 -26.96 -25.25
C ALA A 73 10.05 -25.56 -24.93
N VAL A 74 11.15 -25.16 -25.58
CA VAL A 74 11.75 -23.83 -25.43
C VAL A 74 10.77 -22.74 -25.86
N ASP A 75 10.04 -22.91 -26.97
CA ASP A 75 9.02 -21.96 -27.42
C ASP A 75 7.90 -21.76 -26.40
N LYS A 76 7.54 -22.80 -25.64
CA LYS A 76 6.54 -22.68 -24.56
C LYS A 76 7.10 -21.94 -23.36
N GLU A 77 8.36 -22.22 -22.99
CA GLU A 77 9.02 -21.50 -21.90
C GLU A 77 9.16 -20.01 -22.21
N ILE A 78 9.57 -19.66 -23.43
CA ILE A 78 9.66 -18.25 -23.88
C ILE A 78 8.31 -17.56 -23.70
N LYS A 79 7.21 -18.17 -24.17
CA LYS A 79 5.87 -17.58 -24.05
C LYS A 79 5.43 -17.41 -22.60
N ASN A 80 5.77 -18.35 -21.72
CA ASN A 80 5.46 -18.23 -20.30
C ASN A 80 6.25 -17.09 -19.65
N ILE A 81 7.56 -17.01 -19.94
CA ILE A 81 8.42 -15.94 -19.43
C ILE A 81 7.97 -14.57 -19.92
N GLU A 82 7.58 -14.44 -21.19
CA GLU A 82 7.04 -13.19 -21.74
C GLU A 82 5.75 -12.76 -21.04
N LYS A 83 4.87 -13.72 -20.74
CA LYS A 83 3.64 -13.46 -19.98
C LYS A 83 3.95 -13.00 -18.56
N ASP A 84 4.82 -13.73 -17.84
CA ASP A 84 5.21 -13.41 -16.47
C ASP A 84 5.91 -12.04 -16.40
N LEU A 85 6.75 -11.71 -17.39
CA LEU A 85 7.38 -10.40 -17.50
C LEU A 85 6.35 -9.30 -17.69
N THR A 86 5.32 -9.54 -18.51
CA THR A 86 4.26 -8.57 -18.78
C THR A 86 3.41 -8.33 -17.53
N ASP A 87 3.05 -9.40 -16.82
CA ASP A 87 2.25 -9.31 -15.59
C ASP A 87 3.05 -8.66 -14.45
N THR A 88 4.35 -8.98 -14.33
CA THR A 88 5.25 -8.35 -13.35
C THR A 88 5.41 -6.86 -13.63
N LYS A 89 5.56 -6.45 -14.90
CA LYS A 89 5.62 -5.02 -15.27
C LYS A 89 4.33 -4.26 -14.95
N LYS A 90 3.17 -4.88 -15.16
CA LYS A 90 1.88 -4.27 -14.77
C LYS A 90 1.82 -4.06 -13.26
N ALA A 91 2.15 -5.10 -12.48
CA ALA A 91 2.18 -5.00 -11.04
C ALA A 91 3.16 -3.92 -10.55
N GLN A 92 4.35 -3.84 -11.16
CA GLN A 92 5.34 -2.80 -10.86
C GLN A 92 4.75 -1.40 -11.07
N ASN A 93 4.13 -1.14 -12.22
CA ASN A 93 3.51 0.16 -12.51
C ASN A 93 2.40 0.51 -11.50
N GLU A 94 1.55 -0.45 -11.14
CA GLU A 94 0.51 -0.23 -10.13
C GLU A 94 1.10 0.12 -8.75
N TYR A 95 2.18 -0.55 -8.34
CA TYR A 95 2.85 -0.23 -7.08
C TYR A 95 3.56 1.12 -7.11
N GLU A 96 4.14 1.49 -8.25
CA GLU A 96 4.77 2.79 -8.45
C GLU A 96 3.74 3.93 -8.38
N GLU A 97 2.57 3.76 -9.01
CA GLU A 97 1.46 4.72 -8.88
C GLU A 97 0.99 4.87 -7.42
N LYS A 98 0.82 3.76 -6.70
CA LYS A 98 0.46 3.78 -5.28
C LYS A 98 1.51 4.48 -4.43
N LEU A 99 2.80 4.26 -4.73
CA LEU A 99 3.92 4.92 -4.05
C LEU A 99 3.86 6.44 -4.27
N TYR A 100 3.67 6.90 -5.50
CA TYR A 100 3.54 8.32 -5.81
C TYR A 100 2.31 8.95 -5.13
N GLN A 101 1.18 8.23 -5.07
CA GLN A 101 0.00 8.68 -4.32
C GLN A 101 0.29 8.82 -2.81
N ALA A 102 1.00 7.86 -2.22
CA ALA A 102 1.40 7.90 -0.82
C ALA A 102 2.36 9.08 -0.53
N TYR A 103 3.32 9.36 -1.41
CA TYR A 103 4.19 10.52 -1.28
C TYR A 103 3.41 11.84 -1.30
N ARG A 104 2.49 12.00 -2.27
CA ARG A 104 1.64 13.19 -2.36
C ARG A 104 0.77 13.37 -1.11
N TYR A 105 0.24 12.28 -0.56
CA TYR A 105 -0.54 12.33 0.68
C TYR A 105 0.34 12.76 1.86
N THR A 106 1.53 12.18 1.97
CA THR A 106 2.49 12.49 3.04
C THR A 106 2.92 13.96 2.99
N GLU A 107 3.25 14.47 1.81
CA GLU A 107 3.60 15.88 1.63
C GLU A 107 2.44 16.81 2.00
N LYS A 108 1.21 16.48 1.56
CA LYS A 108 0.00 17.22 1.95
C LYS A 108 -0.22 17.24 3.46
N MET A 109 -0.01 16.10 4.13
CA MET A 109 -0.15 16.03 5.59
C MET A 109 0.95 16.82 6.29
N LYS A 110 2.19 16.77 5.80
CA LYS A 110 3.30 17.55 6.33
C LYS A 110 3.03 19.05 6.24
N THR A 111 2.64 19.55 5.05
CA THR A 111 2.26 20.95 4.86
C THR A 111 1.10 21.37 5.78
N ARG A 112 0.14 20.46 6.03
CA ARG A 112 -0.95 20.73 6.97
C ARG A 112 -0.47 20.80 8.41
N ILE A 113 0.44 19.91 8.83
CA ILE A 113 1.04 19.95 10.16
C ILE A 113 1.83 21.25 10.33
N ASP A 114 2.69 21.60 9.38
CA ASP A 114 3.50 22.82 9.43
C ASP A 114 2.61 24.07 9.50
N SER A 115 1.53 24.10 8.72
CA SER A 115 0.52 25.18 8.78
C SER A 115 -0.19 25.25 10.13
N LEU A 116 -0.56 24.11 10.73
CA LEU A 116 -1.23 24.06 12.04
C LEU A 116 -0.27 24.49 13.16
N ALA A 117 0.98 24.03 13.12
CA ALA A 117 2.03 24.45 14.05
C ALA A 117 2.29 25.96 13.97
N THR A 118 2.38 26.51 12.75
CA THR A 118 2.53 27.96 12.55
C THR A 118 1.32 28.72 13.13
N GLN A 119 0.11 28.23 12.89
CA GLN A 119 -1.11 28.86 13.44
C GLN A 119 -1.19 28.82 14.97
N GLU A 120 -0.72 27.72 15.57
CA GLU A 120 -0.62 27.54 17.01
C GLU A 120 0.40 28.54 17.60
N GLU A 121 1.62 28.60 17.05
CA GLU A 121 2.65 29.56 17.47
C GLU A 121 2.20 31.03 17.32
N GLU A 122 1.41 31.31 16.29
CA GLU A 122 0.86 32.63 16.05
C GLU A 122 -0.38 32.96 16.89
N TYR A 123 -0.92 31.99 17.63
CA TYR A 123 -2.20 32.08 18.35
C TYR A 123 -3.34 32.61 17.48
N THR A 124 -3.41 32.15 16.22
CA THR A 124 -4.26 32.75 15.17
C THR A 124 -5.76 32.71 15.50
N TYR A 125 -6.21 31.68 16.23
CA TYR A 125 -7.62 31.52 16.62
C TYR A 125 -7.98 32.15 17.98
N PHE A 126 -7.02 32.77 18.66
CA PHE A 126 -7.27 33.48 19.91
C PHE A 126 -7.73 34.91 19.66
N PHE A 127 -8.54 35.44 20.57
CA PHE A 127 -8.89 36.85 20.61
C PHE A 127 -7.62 37.70 20.67
N ASN A 128 -7.65 38.85 19.98
CA ASN A 128 -6.48 39.70 19.78
C ASN A 128 -5.72 40.02 21.09
N GLY A 129 -6.46 40.37 22.16
CA GLY A 129 -5.85 40.65 23.47
C GLY A 129 -5.16 39.42 24.06
N VAL A 130 -5.79 38.24 23.99
CA VAL A 130 -5.22 36.98 24.50
C VAL A 130 -3.95 36.62 23.73
N LYS A 131 -3.98 36.70 22.40
CA LYS A 131 -2.81 36.48 21.52
C LYS A 131 -1.61 37.32 21.93
N HIS A 132 -1.80 38.61 22.18
CA HIS A 132 -0.71 39.50 22.59
C HIS A 132 -0.17 39.18 24.00
N ILE A 133 -1.03 38.78 24.93
CA ILE A 133 -0.59 38.32 26.26
C ILE A 133 0.27 37.06 26.15
N LEU A 134 -0.19 36.05 25.40
CA LEU A 134 0.52 34.79 25.26
C LEU A 134 1.86 34.97 24.54
N LYS A 135 1.95 35.87 23.55
CA LYS A 135 3.23 36.22 22.91
C LYS A 135 4.21 36.98 23.83
N ALA A 136 3.69 37.73 24.80
CA ALA A 136 4.46 38.48 25.78
C ALA A 136 4.83 37.68 27.04
N LYS A 137 4.25 36.48 27.21
CA LYS A 137 4.53 35.54 28.30
C LYS A 137 6.04 35.28 28.41
N ASN A 138 6.57 35.41 29.63
CA ASN A 138 7.97 35.20 29.98
C ASN A 138 8.99 36.13 29.28
N LYS A 139 8.52 37.14 28.54
CA LYS A 139 9.36 38.17 27.91
C LYS A 139 9.14 39.52 28.60
N GLU A 140 7.93 40.04 28.48
CA GLU A 140 7.53 41.35 29.01
C GLU A 140 6.58 41.20 30.21
N LEU A 141 5.82 40.11 30.23
CA LEU A 141 4.87 39.79 31.30
C LEU A 141 5.34 38.57 32.08
N LYS A 142 5.27 38.67 33.40
CA LYS A 142 5.55 37.59 34.36
C LYS A 142 4.24 37.08 34.96
N GLY A 143 4.26 35.84 35.44
CA GLY A 143 3.12 35.20 36.09
C GLY A 143 1.95 34.87 35.15
N ILE A 144 2.22 34.67 33.86
CA ILE A 144 1.25 34.21 32.86
C ILE A 144 1.44 32.72 32.62
N HIS A 145 0.43 31.91 32.93
CA HIS A 145 0.49 30.44 32.76
C HIS A 145 0.10 30.01 31.35
N GLY A 146 -0.92 30.63 30.76
CA GLY A 146 -1.47 30.26 29.46
C GLY A 146 -2.97 30.46 29.40
N ALA A 147 -3.59 30.20 28.26
CA ALA A 147 -5.04 30.15 28.16
C ALA A 147 -5.57 28.82 28.73
N VAL A 148 -6.83 28.80 29.16
CA VAL A 148 -7.50 27.57 29.63
C VAL A 148 -7.38 26.45 28.58
N ALA A 149 -7.54 26.78 27.30
CA ALA A 149 -7.38 25.86 26.16
C ALA A 149 -6.05 25.09 26.13
N GLU A 150 -4.95 25.70 26.58
CA GLU A 150 -3.61 25.11 26.53
C GLU A 150 -3.34 24.16 27.71
N ILE A 151 -4.17 24.22 28.74
CA ILE A 151 -3.88 23.63 30.07
C ILE A 151 -4.80 22.42 30.36
N ILE A 152 -5.91 22.28 29.63
CA ILE A 152 -6.88 21.20 29.81
C ILE A 152 -6.69 20.05 28.83
N ASP A 153 -6.94 18.83 29.31
CA ASP A 153 -7.08 17.64 28.47
C ASP A 153 -8.48 17.04 28.65
N VAL A 154 -9.15 16.77 27.53
CA VAL A 154 -10.57 16.35 27.49
C VAL A 154 -10.71 15.09 26.64
N PRO A 155 -11.37 14.03 27.14
CA PRO A 155 -11.66 12.84 26.34
C PRO A 155 -12.43 13.20 25.06
N SER A 156 -12.04 12.61 23.92
CA SER A 156 -12.59 12.98 22.59
C SER A 156 -14.13 12.91 22.50
N LYS A 157 -14.76 12.01 23.26
CA LYS A 157 -16.23 11.87 23.31
C LYS A 157 -16.94 13.05 23.97
N LEU A 158 -16.23 13.85 24.77
CA LEU A 158 -16.77 14.95 25.56
C LEU A 158 -16.31 16.32 25.05
N THR A 159 -15.43 16.37 24.04
CA THR A 159 -14.83 17.61 23.54
C THR A 159 -15.89 18.65 23.18
N GLN A 160 -16.91 18.28 22.41
CA GLN A 160 -17.97 19.20 21.98
C GLN A 160 -18.82 19.72 23.16
N ALA A 161 -19.15 18.86 24.11
CA ALA A 161 -19.86 19.26 25.33
C ALA A 161 -19.06 20.26 26.18
N ILE A 162 -17.77 19.99 26.38
CA ILE A 162 -16.87 20.85 27.15
C ILE A 162 -16.60 22.16 26.41
N GLU A 163 -16.44 22.13 25.09
CA GLU A 163 -16.26 23.31 24.25
C GLU A 163 -17.48 24.24 24.35
N THR A 164 -18.71 23.71 24.23
CA THR A 164 -19.93 24.50 24.44
C THR A 164 -20.01 25.04 25.86
N ALA A 165 -19.69 24.22 26.87
CA ALA A 165 -19.74 24.63 28.26
C ALA A 165 -18.71 25.74 28.58
N LEU A 166 -17.51 25.69 28.01
CA LEU A 166 -16.51 26.74 28.23
C LEU A 166 -16.82 27.98 27.38
N GLY A 167 -17.19 27.80 26.11
CA GLY A 167 -17.37 28.89 25.16
C GLY A 167 -16.18 29.85 25.16
N ALA A 168 -16.44 31.15 25.29
CA ALA A 168 -15.38 32.16 25.35
C ALA A 168 -14.42 32.01 26.55
N SER A 169 -14.81 31.29 27.61
CA SER A 169 -13.95 31.06 28.77
C SER A 169 -12.77 30.12 28.49
N LEU A 170 -12.84 29.36 27.38
CA LEU A 170 -11.72 28.57 26.88
C LEU A 170 -10.48 29.42 26.58
N GLN A 171 -10.67 30.70 26.24
CA GLN A 171 -9.58 31.64 25.94
C GLN A 171 -9.21 32.56 27.12
N HIS A 172 -9.77 32.34 28.32
CA HIS A 172 -9.37 33.10 29.50
C HIS A 172 -7.93 32.75 29.88
N VAL A 173 -7.16 33.74 30.32
CA VAL A 173 -5.73 33.58 30.63
C VAL A 173 -5.53 33.35 32.11
N ILE A 174 -4.87 32.27 32.47
CA ILE A 174 -4.53 31.91 33.85
C ILE A 174 -3.27 32.70 34.27
N VAL A 175 -3.33 33.30 35.45
CA VAL A 175 -2.24 34.11 36.02
C VAL A 175 -1.97 33.74 37.48
N ASP A 176 -0.75 33.95 37.95
CA ASP A 176 -0.35 33.69 39.34
C ASP A 176 -1.25 34.46 40.33
N SER A 177 -1.38 35.78 40.11
CA SER A 177 -2.08 36.67 41.02
C SER A 177 -2.88 37.77 40.32
N GLU A 178 -3.80 38.40 41.06
CA GLU A 178 -4.50 39.60 40.59
C GLU A 178 -3.55 40.73 40.20
N LYS A 179 -2.37 40.82 40.83
CA LYS A 179 -1.35 41.82 40.50
C LYS A 179 -0.82 41.60 39.08
N ASP A 180 -0.58 40.35 38.70
CA ASP A 180 -0.08 39.99 37.38
C ASP A 180 -1.17 40.18 36.31
N GLY A 181 -2.42 39.83 36.64
CA GLY A 181 -3.58 40.16 35.81
C GLY A 181 -3.73 41.67 35.56
N ARG A 182 -3.55 42.52 36.58
CA ARG A 182 -3.59 43.99 36.41
C ARG A 182 -2.45 44.51 35.53
N GLN A 183 -1.24 43.96 35.67
CA GLN A 183 -0.11 44.32 34.80
C GLN A 183 -0.38 43.94 33.34
N ALA A 184 -0.94 42.75 33.10
CA ALA A 184 -1.33 42.30 31.78
C ALA A 184 -2.43 43.18 31.16
N ILE A 185 -3.43 43.61 31.95
CA ILE A 185 -4.45 44.57 31.49
C ILE A 185 -3.82 45.91 31.12
N GLN A 186 -2.90 46.43 31.94
CA GLN A 186 -2.21 47.69 31.66
C GLN A 186 -1.38 47.61 30.38
N PHE A 187 -0.66 46.51 30.17
CA PHE A 187 0.09 46.22 28.94
C PHE A 187 -0.80 46.28 27.70
N LEU A 188 -1.99 45.65 27.75
CA LEU A 188 -2.93 45.70 26.62
C LEU A 188 -3.48 47.11 26.38
N LYS A 189 -3.75 47.85 27.46
CA LYS A 189 -4.31 49.21 27.39
C LYS A 189 -3.31 50.22 26.82
N GLU A 190 -2.08 50.21 27.28
CA GLU A 190 -1.03 51.15 26.82
C GLU A 190 -0.72 50.98 25.33
N ARG A 191 -0.88 49.77 24.81
CA ARG A 191 -0.55 49.41 23.43
C ARG A 191 -1.78 49.24 22.53
N ASN A 192 -2.99 49.47 23.04
CA ASN A 192 -4.26 49.28 22.34
C ASN A 192 -4.42 47.89 21.70
N LEU A 193 -4.00 46.83 22.40
CA LEU A 193 -3.94 45.45 21.88
C LEU A 193 -5.23 44.64 22.12
N GLY A 194 -6.32 45.30 22.50
CA GLY A 194 -7.62 44.67 22.74
C GLY A 194 -7.85 44.30 24.20
N ARG A 195 -8.65 43.25 24.44
CA ARG A 195 -9.13 42.84 25.77
C ARG A 195 -8.91 41.34 25.99
N ALA A 196 -8.67 40.97 27.24
CA ALA A 196 -8.59 39.59 27.70
C ALA A 196 -9.20 39.48 29.09
N THR A 197 -9.65 38.27 29.46
CA THR A 197 -10.13 37.96 30.82
C THR A 197 -9.08 37.11 31.51
N PHE A 198 -8.80 37.42 32.77
CA PHE A 198 -7.73 36.79 33.54
C PHE A 198 -8.29 36.02 34.73
N LEU A 199 -7.70 34.86 35.01
CA LEU A 199 -8.10 33.96 36.08
C LEU A 199 -6.93 33.80 37.07
N PRO A 200 -6.92 34.61 38.16
CA PRO A 200 -5.86 34.60 39.14
C PRO A 200 -5.94 33.38 40.07
N LEU A 201 -4.89 32.55 40.07
CA LEU A 201 -4.81 31.32 40.85
C LEU A 201 -4.95 31.56 42.36
N ASN A 202 -4.40 32.66 42.86
CA ASN A 202 -4.38 32.98 44.28
C ASN A 202 -5.75 33.31 44.90
N VAL A 203 -6.74 33.71 44.12
CA VAL A 203 -8.07 34.11 44.64
C VAL A 203 -9.24 33.35 44.03
N ILE A 204 -9.04 32.62 42.93
CA ILE A 204 -10.16 31.95 42.27
C ILE A 204 -10.72 30.81 43.12
N GLN A 205 -12.04 30.87 43.34
CA GLN A 205 -12.77 29.88 44.12
C GLN A 205 -13.45 28.87 43.20
N SER A 206 -13.29 27.59 43.52
CA SER A 206 -13.99 26.51 42.84
C SER A 206 -15.51 26.64 43.05
N ARG A 207 -16.29 26.33 42.03
CA ARG A 207 -17.74 26.16 42.13
C ARG A 207 -18.04 24.67 42.11
N VAL A 208 -19.01 24.24 42.90
CA VAL A 208 -19.46 22.85 42.92
C VAL A 208 -20.97 22.80 42.78
N VAL A 209 -21.46 21.80 42.05
CA VAL A 209 -22.89 21.48 42.01
C VAL A 209 -23.33 21.17 43.45
N ALA A 210 -24.46 21.75 43.86
CA ALA A 210 -25.02 21.50 45.19
C ALA A 210 -25.32 20.00 45.39
N THR A 211 -25.12 19.50 46.62
CA THR A 211 -25.20 18.05 46.91
C THR A 211 -26.57 17.44 46.58
N ASP A 212 -27.65 18.20 46.79
CA ASP A 212 -29.01 17.80 46.40
C ASP A 212 -29.13 17.64 44.88
N ILE A 213 -28.66 18.62 44.12
CA ILE A 213 -28.65 18.60 42.65
C ILE A 213 -27.77 17.45 42.13
N LYS A 214 -26.58 17.24 42.72
CA LYS A 214 -25.68 16.16 42.34
C LYS A 214 -26.31 14.78 42.53
N SER A 215 -27.09 14.61 43.60
CA SER A 215 -27.79 13.36 43.89
C SER A 215 -28.90 13.10 42.87
N ILE A 216 -29.73 14.12 42.60
CA ILE A 216 -30.79 14.06 41.57
C ILE A 216 -30.19 13.77 40.18
N ALA A 217 -29.09 14.43 39.83
CA ALA A 217 -28.44 14.26 38.53
C ALA A 217 -27.90 12.85 38.35
N LYS A 218 -27.28 12.25 39.37
CA LYS A 218 -26.74 10.88 39.29
C LYS A 218 -27.81 9.81 39.07
N GLU A 219 -29.03 10.05 39.54
CA GLU A 219 -30.17 9.14 39.35
C GLU A 219 -30.95 9.43 38.06
N ALA A 220 -30.67 10.56 37.40
CA ALA A 220 -31.35 10.94 36.17
C ALA A 220 -30.86 10.12 34.97
N ASN A 221 -31.81 9.78 34.10
CA ASN A 221 -31.51 9.12 32.83
C ASN A 221 -30.57 10.00 32.00
N GLY A 222 -29.59 9.37 31.35
CA GLY A 222 -28.66 10.06 30.46
C GLY A 222 -27.58 10.88 31.16
N PHE A 223 -27.47 10.86 32.49
CA PHE A 223 -26.36 11.50 33.19
C PHE A 223 -25.02 10.86 32.84
N ILE A 224 -24.04 11.71 32.51
CA ILE A 224 -22.68 11.27 32.16
C ILE A 224 -21.71 11.66 33.28
N SER A 225 -21.58 12.96 33.55
CA SER A 225 -20.66 13.46 34.58
C SER A 225 -20.92 14.91 34.90
N ILE A 226 -20.28 15.42 35.96
CA ILE A 226 -20.06 16.86 36.11
C ILE A 226 -18.93 17.26 35.15
N ALA A 227 -19.07 18.39 34.46
CA ALA A 227 -18.11 18.80 33.44
C ALA A 227 -16.70 19.01 33.99
N SER A 228 -16.54 19.53 35.20
CA SER A 228 -15.22 19.66 35.84
C SER A 228 -14.55 18.32 36.14
N GLU A 229 -15.33 17.26 36.36
CA GLU A 229 -14.81 15.90 36.64
C GLU A 229 -14.39 15.17 35.35
N ALA A 230 -14.87 15.62 34.19
CA ALA A 230 -14.52 15.07 32.88
C ALA A 230 -13.20 15.60 32.31
N VAL A 231 -12.69 16.71 32.85
CA VAL A 231 -11.49 17.40 32.37
C VAL A 231 -10.29 17.01 33.22
N LYS A 232 -9.19 16.62 32.56
CA LYS A 232 -7.90 16.39 33.20
C LYS A 232 -7.09 17.68 33.20
N VAL A 233 -6.53 18.02 34.36
CA VAL A 233 -5.74 19.23 34.55
C VAL A 233 -4.77 19.04 35.72
N ALA A 234 -3.63 19.76 35.71
CA ALA A 234 -2.70 19.72 36.84
C ALA A 234 -3.34 20.23 38.14
N PRO A 235 -2.93 19.75 39.33
CA PRO A 235 -3.58 20.05 40.60
C PRO A 235 -3.73 21.55 40.90
N GLU A 236 -2.75 22.36 40.53
CA GLU A 236 -2.75 23.81 40.72
C GLU A 236 -3.90 24.53 39.99
N TYR A 237 -4.42 23.96 38.90
CA TYR A 237 -5.50 24.54 38.08
C TYR A 237 -6.89 23.99 38.43
N GLN A 238 -7.01 23.11 39.43
CA GLN A 238 -8.29 22.49 39.79
C GLN A 238 -9.36 23.52 40.17
N ASN A 239 -8.99 24.59 40.87
CA ASN A 239 -9.91 25.67 41.21
C ASN A 239 -10.40 26.44 39.98
N ILE A 240 -9.57 26.56 38.94
CA ILE A 240 -9.95 27.19 37.66
C ILE A 240 -11.03 26.35 36.99
N ILE A 241 -10.80 25.04 36.85
CA ILE A 241 -11.74 24.14 36.20
C ILE A 241 -13.04 24.01 37.00
N GLY A 242 -12.94 23.93 38.33
CA GLY A 242 -14.12 23.96 39.19
C GLY A 242 -14.90 25.26 39.07
N ASN A 243 -14.24 26.41 38.95
CA ASN A 243 -14.93 27.69 38.74
C ASN A 243 -15.72 27.74 37.42
N LEU A 244 -15.11 27.26 36.33
CA LEU A 244 -15.67 27.35 34.98
C LEU A 244 -16.70 26.24 34.67
N LEU A 245 -16.47 25.03 35.18
CA LEU A 245 -17.21 23.82 34.80
C LEU A 245 -17.84 23.09 35.99
N GLY A 246 -17.52 23.46 37.22
CA GLY A 246 -17.98 22.75 38.41
C GLY A 246 -19.46 22.98 38.76
N ASN A 247 -20.13 23.91 38.07
CA ASN A 247 -21.60 24.01 38.07
C ASN A 247 -22.18 23.70 36.69
N THR A 248 -21.72 22.62 36.04
CA THR A 248 -22.23 22.16 34.74
C THR A 248 -22.31 20.64 34.70
N ILE A 249 -23.43 20.12 34.23
CA ILE A 249 -23.70 18.69 34.13
C ILE A 249 -23.72 18.30 32.65
N ILE A 250 -23.08 17.18 32.32
CA ILE A 250 -23.08 16.59 30.98
C ILE A 250 -24.10 15.46 30.93
N VAL A 251 -24.93 15.46 29.90
CA VAL A 251 -25.90 14.41 29.59
C VAL A 251 -25.75 13.91 28.15
N ASP A 252 -26.33 12.77 27.83
CA ASP A 252 -26.28 12.17 26.49
C ASP A 252 -26.98 13.01 25.40
N HIS A 253 -28.24 13.41 25.60
CA HIS A 253 -29.06 14.05 24.58
C HIS A 253 -30.11 15.01 25.14
N LEU A 254 -30.70 15.83 24.26
CA LEU A 254 -31.55 16.98 24.62
C LEU A 254 -32.79 16.64 25.44
N LYS A 255 -33.41 15.47 25.22
CA LYS A 255 -34.61 15.07 25.98
C LYS A 255 -34.29 14.91 27.47
N HIS A 256 -33.24 14.14 27.80
CA HIS A 256 -32.75 13.97 29.17
C HIS A 256 -32.27 15.29 29.78
N ALA A 257 -31.64 16.18 28.98
CA ALA A 257 -31.25 17.51 29.44
C ALA A 257 -32.47 18.31 29.95
N ASN A 258 -33.57 18.33 29.19
CA ASN A 258 -34.80 19.03 29.55
C ASN A 258 -35.50 18.43 30.77
N GLU A 259 -35.52 17.10 30.89
CA GLU A 259 -36.08 16.39 32.05
C GLU A 259 -35.29 16.73 33.32
N LEU A 260 -33.97 16.64 33.26
CA LEU A 260 -33.09 16.97 34.37
C LEU A 260 -33.18 18.45 34.74
N ALA A 261 -33.22 19.37 33.76
CA ALA A 261 -33.36 20.81 34.00
C ALA A 261 -34.60 21.13 34.85
N ARG A 262 -35.75 20.50 34.54
CA ARG A 262 -36.99 20.65 35.31
C ARG A 262 -36.84 20.06 36.72
N ALA A 263 -36.27 18.87 36.84
CA ALA A 263 -36.08 18.19 38.13
C ALA A 263 -35.22 19.01 39.11
N ILE A 264 -34.17 19.67 38.61
CA ILE A 264 -33.28 20.50 39.43
C ILE A 264 -33.74 21.97 39.53
N LYS A 265 -34.89 22.32 38.93
CA LYS A 265 -35.44 23.69 38.87
C LYS A 265 -34.50 24.71 38.22
N TYR A 266 -33.82 24.32 37.14
CA TYR A 266 -32.93 25.17 36.35
C TYR A 266 -31.78 25.83 37.14
N ARG A 267 -31.37 25.22 38.27
CA ARG A 267 -30.33 25.77 39.17
C ARG A 267 -28.90 25.57 38.67
N THR A 268 -28.69 24.65 37.72
CA THR A 268 -27.37 24.28 37.20
C THR A 268 -27.45 24.16 35.68
N ARG A 269 -26.36 24.52 35.00
CA ARG A 269 -26.24 24.41 33.54
C ARG A 269 -26.12 22.95 33.13
N ILE A 270 -26.79 22.57 32.06
CA ILE A 270 -26.72 21.22 31.49
C ILE A 270 -26.23 21.34 30.06
N VAL A 271 -25.41 20.39 29.61
CA VAL A 271 -24.93 20.34 28.22
C VAL A 271 -25.02 18.91 27.71
N THR A 272 -25.43 18.74 26.46
CA THR A 272 -25.47 17.42 25.81
C THR A 272 -24.11 17.05 25.23
N LEU A 273 -23.91 15.78 24.87
CA LEU A 273 -22.72 15.33 24.13
C LEU A 273 -22.52 16.09 22.81
N GLU A 274 -23.62 16.45 22.14
CA GLU A 274 -23.62 17.24 20.90
C GLU A 274 -23.44 18.75 21.16
N GLY A 275 -23.15 19.16 22.39
CA GLY A 275 -22.87 20.56 22.71
C GLY A 275 -24.09 21.48 22.61
N ILE A 276 -25.30 20.95 22.91
CA ILE A 276 -26.51 21.76 23.07
C ILE A 276 -26.66 22.11 24.55
N LEU A 277 -26.92 23.39 24.84
CA LEU A 277 -27.09 23.95 26.18
C LEU A 277 -28.56 24.10 26.57
#